data_AF-A0A962LFK5-F1
#
_entry.id   AF-A0A962LFK5-F1
#
_cell.length_a   1.000
_cell.length_b   1.000
_cell.length_c   1.000
_cell.angle_alpha   90.00
_cell.angle_beta   90.00
_cell.angle_gamma   90.00
#
_symmetry.space_group_name_H-M   'P 1'
#
loop_
_entity.id
_entity.type
_entity.pdbx_description
1 polymer ?
#
loop_
_entity_poly.entity_id
_entity_poly.type
_entity_poly.pdbx_seq_one_letter_code
_entity_poly.pdbx_strand_id
1 'polypeptide(L)'
;MSAGKIGCLVVYAVLAGLVITQAGTTVATIAGWVLVALAVAHCAEMVLYFRLCQQAPGSVVGNLLQVFVFGYYHMIEMKAAAQPK
;
A
#
# COMPACT_ATOMS: atom_id res chain seq x y z
N MET A 1 -9.30 11.18 -1.77
CA MET A 1 -8.15 10.37 -1.31
C MET A 1 -7.87 10.74 0.13
N SER A 2 -7.71 9.78 1.04
CA SER A 2 -7.52 10.07 2.47
C SER A 2 -6.11 10.60 2.79
N ALA A 3 -5.98 11.33 3.91
CA ALA A 3 -4.68 11.85 4.37
C ALA A 3 -3.64 10.73 4.58
N GLY A 4 -4.08 9.54 5.02
CA GLY A 4 -3.21 8.37 5.17
C GLY A 4 -2.59 7.91 3.84
N LYS A 5 -3.39 7.88 2.76
CA LYS A 5 -2.89 7.57 1.42
C LYS A 5 -1.88 8.60 0.91
N ILE A 6 -2.09 9.88 1.21
CA ILE A 6 -1.13 10.94 0.87
C ILE A 6 0.19 10.71 1.60
N GLY A 7 0.15 10.49 2.92
CA GLY A 7 1.35 10.21 3.72
C GLY A 7 2.12 9.00 3.21
N CYS A 8 1.40 7.93 2.83
CA CYS A 8 2.00 6.73 2.25
C CYS A 8 2.77 7.02 0.96
N LEU A 9 2.21 7.82 0.03
CA LEU A 9 2.91 8.22 -1.20
C LEU A 9 4.15 9.07 -0.91
N VAL A 10 4.10 9.97 0.07
CA VAL A 10 5.27 10.77 0.47
C VAL A 10 6.38 9.85 0.99
N VAL A 11 6.06 8.88 1.84
CA VAL A 11 7.04 7.89 2.34
C VAL A 11 7.67 7.12 1.17
N TYR A 12 6.87 6.63 0.21
CA TYR A 12 7.42 5.95 -0.97
C TYR A 12 8.33 6.84 -1.79
N ALA A 13 7.94 8.09 -2.04
CA ALA A 13 8.74 9.03 -2.81
C ALA A 13 10.09 9.29 -2.14
N VAL A 14 10.10 9.45 -0.81
CA VAL A 14 11.34 9.62 -0.04
C VAL A 14 12.21 8.36 -0.12
N LEU A 15 11.65 7.19 0.15
CA LEU A 15 12.41 5.93 0.12
C LEU A 15 12.98 5.64 -1.28
N ALA A 16 12.17 5.77 -2.32
CA ALA A 16 12.61 5.60 -3.70
C ALA A 16 13.67 6.64 -4.08
N GLY A 17 13.49 7.89 -3.66
CA GLY A 17 14.48 8.95 -3.83
C GLY A 17 15.82 8.61 -3.18
N LEU A 18 15.82 8.07 -1.96
CA LEU A 18 17.05 7.62 -1.28
C LEU A 18 17.75 6.49 -2.04
N VAL A 19 16.99 5.51 -2.55
CA VAL A 19 17.54 4.40 -3.34
C VAL A 19 18.22 4.90 -4.62
N ILE A 20 17.60 5.85 -5.32
CA ILE A 20 18.10 6.38 -6.61
C ILE A 20 19.28 7.33 -6.40
N THR A 21 19.20 8.21 -5.40
CA THR A 21 20.17 9.31 -5.23
C THR A 21 21.37 8.96 -4.35
N GLN A 22 21.27 7.92 -3.51
CA GLN A 22 22.33 7.52 -2.57
C GLN A 22 22.84 6.09 -2.82
N ALA A 23 22.85 5.65 -4.08
CA ALA A 23 23.29 4.31 -4.47
C ALA A 23 24.69 3.97 -3.90
N GLY A 24 24.85 2.74 -3.39
CA GLY A 24 26.08 2.27 -2.75
C GLY A 24 26.23 2.63 -1.26
N THR A 25 25.29 3.38 -0.68
CA THR A 25 25.29 3.67 0.76
C THR A 25 24.45 2.68 1.56
N THR A 26 24.73 2.60 2.87
CA THR A 26 23.89 1.85 3.83
C THR A 26 22.45 2.39 3.84
N VAL A 27 22.26 3.71 3.69
CA VAL A 27 20.93 4.35 3.67
C VAL A 27 20.09 3.86 2.49
N ALA A 28 20.64 3.86 1.28
CA ALA A 28 19.95 3.34 0.10
C ALA A 28 19.63 1.84 0.24
N THR A 29 20.55 1.07 0.82
CA THR A 29 20.34 -0.37 1.05
C THR A 29 19.16 -0.61 2.00
N ILE A 30 19.10 0.10 3.12
CA ILE A 30 17.98 0.01 4.08
C ILE A 30 16.68 0.45 3.41
N ALA A 31 16.67 1.60 2.72
CA ALA A 31 15.48 2.10 2.05
C ALA A 31 14.94 1.11 1.00
N GLY A 32 15.84 0.47 0.24
CA GLY A 32 15.48 -0.60 -0.70
C GLY A 32 14.85 -1.80 -0.01
N TRP A 33 15.44 -2.29 1.08
CA TRP A 33 14.87 -3.40 1.84
C TRP A 33 13.50 -3.06 2.46
N VAL A 34 13.30 -1.83 2.93
CA VAL A 34 12.00 -1.37 3.42
C VAL A 34 10.95 -1.38 2.30
N LEU A 35 11.29 -0.89 1.11
CA LEU A 35 10.38 -0.93 -0.05
C LEU A 35 10.02 -2.37 -0.45
N VAL A 36 11.00 -3.27 -0.47
CA VAL A 36 10.77 -4.70 -0.75
C VAL A 36 9.87 -5.32 0.31
N ALA A 37 10.13 -5.06 1.60
CA ALA A 37 9.32 -5.58 2.69
C ALA A 37 7.87 -5.08 2.61
N LEU A 38 7.66 -3.80 2.28
CA LEU A 38 6.33 -3.23 2.08
C LEU A 38 5.61 -3.87 0.89
N ALA A 39 6.29 -4.06 -0.24
CA ALA A 39 5.70 -4.74 -1.40
C ALA A 39 5.27 -6.18 -1.07
N VAL A 40 6.10 -6.93 -0.33
CA VAL A 40 5.77 -8.29 0.11
C VAL A 40 4.58 -8.29 1.08
N ALA A 41 4.58 -7.38 2.06
CA ALA A 41 3.47 -7.24 3.01
C ALA A 41 2.16 -6.95 2.28
N HIS A 42 2.18 -6.04 1.31
CA HIS A 42 1.01 -5.67 0.53
C HIS A 42 0.51 -6.80 -0.39
N CYS A 43 1.40 -7.63 -0.94
CA CYS A 43 1.01 -8.87 -1.62
C CYS A 43 0.28 -9.83 -0.66
N ALA A 44 0.76 -9.99 0.58
CA ALA A 44 0.08 -10.80 1.58
C ALA A 44 -1.29 -10.22 1.95
N GLU A 45 -1.39 -8.90 2.11
CA GLU A 45 -2.65 -8.20 2.38
C GLU A 45 -3.68 -8.39 1.25
N MET A 46 -3.26 -8.38 -0.01
CA MET A 46 -4.16 -8.67 -1.14
C MET A 46 -4.81 -10.05 -1.00
N VAL A 47 -4.07 -11.06 -0.55
CA VAL A 47 -4.59 -12.42 -0.32
C VAL A 47 -5.52 -12.44 0.89
N LEU A 48 -5.12 -11.83 2.00
CA LEU A 48 -5.90 -11.79 3.25
C LEU A 48 -7.22 -11.03 3.07
N TYR A 49 -7.20 -9.93 2.31
CA TYR A 49 -8.37 -9.07 2.08
C TYR A 49 -9.11 -9.39 0.78
N PHE A 50 -8.75 -10.46 0.07
CA PHE A 50 -9.38 -10.81 -1.21
C PHE A 50 -10.91 -10.90 -1.12
N ARG A 51 -11.44 -11.54 -0.08
CA ARG A 51 -12.90 -11.63 0.15
C ARG A 51 -13.54 -10.26 0.41
N LEU A 52 -12.85 -9.39 1.13
CA LEU A 52 -13.33 -8.02 1.37
C LEU A 52 -13.35 -7.22 0.05
N CYS A 53 -12.33 -7.37 -0.80
CA CYS A 53 -12.28 -6.74 -2.11
C CYS A 53 -13.41 -7.21 -3.05
N GLN A 54 -13.88 -8.46 -2.90
CA GLN A 54 -15.03 -8.99 -3.65
C GLN A 54 -16.38 -8.42 -3.18
N GLN A 55 -16.49 -8.05 -1.90
CA GLN A 55 -17.72 -7.53 -1.30
C GLN A 55 -17.80 -5.99 -1.38
N ALA A 56 -16.67 -5.32 -1.48
CA ALA A 56 -16.59 -3.87 -1.62
C ALA A 56 -17.11 -3.41 -2.99
N PRO A 57 -17.76 -2.22 -3.07
CA PRO A 57 -18.20 -1.65 -4.33
C PRO A 57 -17.01 -1.39 -5.27
N GLY A 58 -17.26 -1.47 -6.59
CA GLY A 58 -16.25 -1.29 -7.62
C GLY A 58 -15.69 -2.61 -8.18
N SER A 59 -14.53 -2.55 -8.83
CA SER A 59 -13.90 -3.74 -9.41
C SER A 59 -12.97 -4.42 -8.42
N VAL A 60 -12.98 -5.76 -8.39
CA VAL A 60 -12.10 -6.56 -7.52
C VAL A 60 -10.63 -6.25 -7.82
N VAL A 61 -10.26 -6.16 -9.11
CA VAL A 61 -8.88 -5.83 -9.52
C VAL A 61 -8.50 -4.43 -9.04
N GLY A 62 -9.39 -3.44 -9.16
CA GLY A 62 -9.14 -2.09 -8.66
C GLY A 62 -8.93 -2.05 -7.15
N ASN A 63 -9.78 -2.76 -6.39
CA ASN A 63 -9.66 -2.86 -4.93
C ASN A 63 -8.36 -3.56 -4.53
N LEU A 64 -7.96 -4.62 -5.23
CA LEU A 64 -6.69 -5.32 -4.99
C LEU A 64 -5.48 -4.46 -5.29
N LEU A 65 -5.49 -3.67 -6.38
CA LEU A 65 -4.42 -2.71 -6.66
C LEU A 65 -4.34 -1.63 -5.59
N GLN A 66 -5.49 -1.16 -5.09
CA GLN A 66 -5.54 -0.18 -4.02
C GLN A 66 -5.05 -0.78 -2.68
N VAL A 67 -5.33 -2.05 -2.38
CA VAL A 67 -4.68 -2.78 -1.27
C VAL A 67 -3.19 -2.91 -1.52
N PHE A 68 -2.75 -3.21 -2.73
CA PHE A 68 -1.31 -3.33 -3.03
C PHE A 68 -0.55 -2.02 -2.81
N VAL A 69 -1.16 -0.87 -3.11
CA VAL A 69 -0.49 0.43 -2.99
C VAL A 69 -0.61 0.99 -1.58
N PHE A 70 -1.80 0.89 -0.98
CA PHE A 70 -2.15 1.61 0.26
C PHE A 70 -2.44 0.70 1.46
N GLY A 71 -2.45 -0.61 1.24
CA GLY A 71 -2.61 -1.63 2.26
C GLY A 71 -3.79 -1.39 3.19
N TYR A 72 -3.48 -1.39 4.48
CA TYR A 72 -4.39 -1.09 5.58
C TYR A 72 -5.27 0.16 5.36
N TYR A 73 -4.73 1.25 4.79
CA TYR A 73 -5.52 2.48 4.60
C TYR A 73 -6.68 2.29 3.64
N HIS A 74 -6.51 1.48 2.59
CA HIS A 74 -7.63 1.16 1.71
C HIS A 74 -8.61 0.17 2.34
N MET A 75 -8.10 -0.76 3.16
CA MET A 75 -8.96 -1.69 3.90
C MET A 75 -9.94 -0.96 4.83
N ILE A 76 -9.50 0.09 5.54
CA ILE A 76 -10.41 0.93 6.36
C ILE A 76 -11.50 1.56 5.49
N GLU A 77 -11.14 2.12 4.33
CA GLU A 77 -12.10 2.74 3.41
C GLU A 77 -13.13 1.71 2.90
N MET A 78 -12.68 0.49 2.53
CA MET A 78 -13.58 -0.59 2.12
C MET A 78 -14.52 -1.02 3.23
N LYS A 79 -14.03 -1.18 4.47
CA LYS A 79 -14.87 -1.51 5.63
C LYS A 79 -15.90 -0.43 5.91
N ALA A 80 -15.52 0.84 5.84
CA ALA A 80 -16.45 1.95 6.02
C ALA A 80 -17.53 1.98 4.92
N ALA A 81 -17.17 1.63 3.68
CA ALA A 81 -18.13 1.55 2.57
C ALA A 81 -19.07 0.32 2.65
N ALA A 82 -18.64 -0.76 3.33
CA ALA A 82 -19.40 -1.99 3.48
C ALA A 82 -20.39 -1.99 4.66
N GLN A 83 -20.31 -1.00 5.57
CA GLN A 83 -21.27 -0.88 6.66
C GLN A 83 -22.59 -0.25 6.18
N PRO A 84 -23.75 -0.85 6.52
CA PRO A 84 -25.04 -0.23 6.23
C PRO A 84 -25.15 1.10 6.99
N LYS A 85 -25.63 2.15 6.31
CA LYS A 85 -25.92 3.46 6.91
C LYS A 85 -27.06 3.36 7.92
#